data_AF-A0A2H0QMH4-F1
#
_entry.id   AF-A0A2H0QMH4-F1
#
_cell.length_a   1.000
_cell.length_b   1.000
_cell.length_c   1.000
_cell.angle_alpha   90.00
_cell.angle_beta   90.00
_cell.angle_gamma   90.00
#
_symmetry.space_group_name_H-M   'P 1'
#
loop_
_entity.id
_entity.type
_entity.pdbx_description
1 polymer ?
#
loop_
_entity_poly.entity_id
_entity_poly.type
_entity_poly.pdbx_seq_one_letter_code
_entity_poly.pdbx_strand_id
1 'polypeptide(L)'
;MKNVMRVIDSENQTLFECPIEEQEKAFSYAKQMEDLGIEVKIVSPSLPQTLVNSLGMSEENQKIFDESIDHEIDEHDVGCCNKYEQ
;
A
#
# COMPACT_ATOMS: atom_id res chain seq x y z
N MET A 1 4.10 11.49 -8.47
CA MET A 1 4.53 10.92 -7.17
C MET A 1 5.13 9.53 -7.38
N LYS A 2 6.00 9.06 -6.47
CA LYS A 2 6.75 7.80 -6.63
C LYS A 2 5.89 6.61 -6.13
N ASN A 3 5.74 5.57 -6.96
CA ASN A 3 5.20 4.28 -6.52
C ASN A 3 6.24 3.62 -5.60
N VAL A 4 6.13 3.85 -4.29
CA VAL A 4 7.08 3.34 -3.29
C VAL A 4 6.40 2.37 -2.33
N MET A 5 7.12 1.31 -2.01
CA MET A 5 6.81 0.40 -0.91
C MET A 5 7.58 0.85 0.32
N ARG A 6 6.93 0.73 1.48
CA ARG A 6 7.51 1.09 2.77
C ARG A 6 7.45 -0.11 3.71
N VAL A 7 8.52 -0.33 4.46
CA VAL A 7 8.55 -1.27 5.58
C VAL A 7 8.45 -0.43 6.84
N ILE A 8 7.44 -0.69 7.66
CA ILE A 8 7.19 0.02 8.91
C ILE A 8 7.30 -0.94 10.10
N ASP A 9 7.65 -0.43 11.27
CA ASP A 9 7.61 -1.19 12.52
C ASP A 9 6.23 -1.15 13.20
N SER A 10 6.11 -1.81 14.36
CA SER A 10 4.91 -1.79 15.20
C SER A 10 4.52 -0.40 15.71
N GLU A 11 5.44 0.57 15.69
CA GLU A 11 5.21 1.98 16.06
C GLU A 11 4.86 2.86 14.83
N ASN A 12 4.62 2.26 13.67
CA ASN A 12 4.41 2.92 12.37
C ASN A 12 5.59 3.78 11.88
N GLN A 13 6.80 3.55 12.39
CA GLN A 13 7.99 4.23 11.90
C GLN A 13 8.46 3.57 10.61
N THR A 14 8.77 4.39 9.59
CA THR A 14 9.30 3.87 8.31
C THR A 14 10.76 3.49 8.49
N LEU A 15 11.03 2.19 8.47
CA LEU A 15 12.38 1.62 8.57
C LEU A 15 13.07 1.56 7.21
N PHE A 16 12.29 1.36 6.14
CA PHE A 16 12.82 1.24 4.79
C PHE A 16 11.80 1.73 3.75
N GLU A 17 12.26 2.36 2.69
CA GLU A 17 11.45 2.80 1.56
C GLU A 17 12.18 2.49 0.25
N CYS A 18 11.49 1.86 -0.70
CA CYS A 18 12.01 1.60 -2.03
C CYS A 18 10.92 1.75 -3.10
N PRO A 19 11.27 2.00 -4.38
CA PRO A 19 10.29 1.95 -5.46
C PRO A 19 9.72 0.53 -5.61
N ILE A 20 8.50 0.43 -6.15
CA ILE A 20 7.80 -0.85 -6.36
C ILE A 20 8.57 -1.81 -7.29
N GLU A 21 9.36 -1.26 -8.22
CA GLU A 21 10.23 -2.05 -9.10
C GLU A 21 11.30 -2.82 -8.32
N GLU A 22 11.64 -2.34 -7.12
CA GLU A 22 12.60 -2.95 -6.20
C GLU A 22 11.91 -3.65 -5.02
N GLN A 23 10.63 -4.03 -5.16
CA GLN A 23 9.85 -4.68 -4.10
C GLN A 23 10.55 -5.86 -3.43
N GLU A 24 11.36 -6.62 -4.17
CA GLU A 24 12.15 -7.74 -3.63
C GLU A 24 13.09 -7.29 -2.50
N LYS A 25 13.62 -6.06 -2.56
CA LYS A 25 14.46 -5.50 -1.49
C LYS A 25 13.67 -5.21 -0.23
N ALA A 26 12.44 -4.67 -0.36
CA ALA A 26 11.57 -4.45 0.80
C ALA A 26 11.18 -5.77 1.48
N PHE A 27 10.84 -6.81 0.70
CA PHE A 27 10.56 -8.14 1.26
C PHE A 27 11.79 -8.77 1.92
N SER A 28 12.97 -8.64 1.30
CA SER A 28 14.21 -9.13 1.87
C SER A 28 14.58 -8.40 3.17
N TYR A 29 14.36 -7.09 3.22
CA TYR A 29 14.59 -6.29 4.43
C TYR A 29 13.61 -6.66 5.54
N ALA A 30 12.32 -6.80 5.21
CA ALA A 30 11.31 -7.19 6.17
C ALA A 30 11.62 -8.57 6.78
N LYS A 31 11.99 -9.54 5.95
CA LYS A 31 12.40 -10.87 6.41
C LYS A 31 13.62 -10.82 7.35
N GLN A 32 14.62 -9.99 7.03
CA GLN A 32 15.79 -9.82 7.90
C GLN A 32 15.39 -9.21 9.25
N MET A 33 14.44 -8.28 9.28
CA MET A 33 13.93 -7.69 10.52
C MET A 33 13.14 -8.71 11.34
N GLU A 34 12.31 -9.53 10.70
CA GLU A 34 11.61 -10.63 11.36
C GLU A 34 12.58 -11.68 11.94
N ASP A 35 13.64 -12.02 11.21
CA ASP A 35 14.70 -12.94 11.68
C ASP A 35 15.47 -12.37 12.89
N LEU A 36 15.49 -11.03 13.05
CA LEU A 36 16.04 -10.34 14.22
C LEU A 36 15.03 -10.20 15.37
N GLY A 37 13.80 -10.70 15.20
CA GLY A 37 12.72 -10.61 16.19
C GLY A 37 12.01 -9.26 16.21
N ILE A 38 12.15 -8.44 15.16
CA ILE A 38 11.47 -7.16 15.00
C ILE A 38 10.23 -7.40 14.15
N GLU A 39 9.06 -7.11 14.70
CA GLU A 39 7.81 -7.18 13.96
C GLU A 39 7.72 -5.98 13.00
N VAL A 40 7.56 -6.28 11.71
CA VAL A 40 7.50 -5.28 10.64
C VAL A 40 6.33 -5.55 9.72
N LYS A 41 5.77 -4.48 9.15
CA LYS A 41 4.68 -4.52 8.19
C LYS A 41 5.11 -3.88 6.88
N ILE A 42 4.74 -4.51 5.77
CA ILE A 42 4.99 -3.96 4.43
C ILE A 42 3.74 -3.21 3.99
N VAL A 43 3.92 -1.94 3.64
CA VAL A 43 2.89 -1.07 3.08
C VAL A 43 3.18 -0.89 1.59
N SER A 44 2.32 -1.45 0.75
CA SER A 44 2.34 -1.27 -0.70
C SER A 44 1.22 -0.35 -1.16
N PRO A 45 1.41 0.44 -2.24
CA PRO A 45 0.31 1.14 -2.88
C PRO A 45 -0.72 0.14 -3.40
N SER A 46 -2.01 0.49 -3.35
CA SER A 46 -3.09 -0.37 -3.86
C SER A 46 -3.06 -0.45 -5.39
N LEU A 47 -3.74 -1.45 -5.97
CA LEU A 47 -3.88 -1.58 -7.43
C LEU A 47 -4.49 -0.32 -8.06
N PRO A 48 -5.59 0.23 -7.52
CA PRO A 48 -6.13 1.51 -7.97
C PRO A 48 -5.10 2.64 -7.88
N GLN A 49 -4.39 2.78 -6.75
CA GLN A 49 -3.37 3.82 -6.58
C GLN A 49 -2.27 3.72 -7.64
N THR A 50 -1.82 2.50 -7.91
CA THR A 50 -0.78 2.22 -8.91
C THR A 50 -1.26 2.60 -10.31
N LEU A 51 -2.54 2.37 -10.62
CA LEU A 51 -3.17 2.71 -11.88
C LEU A 51 -3.30 4.22 -12.07
N VAL A 52 -3.90 4.94 -11.12
CA VAL A 52 -4.06 6.41 -11.24
C VAL A 52 -2.71 7.13 -11.24
N ASN A 53 -1.71 6.62 -10.51
CA ASN A 53 -0.34 7.12 -10.60
C ASN A 53 0.25 6.93 -12.00
N SER A 54 0.01 5.78 -12.63
CA SER A 54 0.50 5.49 -13.99
C SER A 54 -0.19 6.35 -15.07
N LEU A 55 -1.44 6.75 -14.83
CA LEU A 55 -2.21 7.64 -15.71
C LEU A 55 -1.87 9.13 -15.53
N GLY A 56 -0.96 9.48 -14.62
CA GLY A 56 -0.49 10.86 -14.44
C GLY A 56 -1.49 11.75 -13.72
N MET A 57 -2.29 11.18 -12.80
CA MET A 57 -3.27 11.93 -12.03
C MET A 57 -2.62 13.09 -11.24
N SER A 58 -3.28 14.24 -11.23
CA SER A 58 -2.84 15.43 -10.48
C SER A 58 -3.06 15.28 -8.97
N GLU A 59 -2.25 15.98 -8.17
CA GLU A 59 -2.30 15.92 -6.69
C GLU A 59 -3.69 16.30 -6.12
N GLU A 60 -4.42 17.21 -6.79
CA GLU A 60 -5.77 17.61 -6.38
C GLU A 60 -6.79 16.46 -6.55
N ASN A 61 -6.69 15.71 -7.64
CA ASN A 61 -7.55 14.55 -7.90
C ASN A 61 -7.16 13.35 -7.03
N GLN A 62 -5.92 13.31 -6.52
CA GLN A 62 -5.47 12.25 -5.62
C GLN A 62 -6.12 12.32 -4.26
N LYS A 63 -6.32 13.51 -3.71
CA LYS A 63 -7.00 13.65 -2.43
C LYS A 63 -8.46 13.19 -2.53
N ILE A 64 -9.12 13.53 -3.63
CA ILE A 64 -10.48 13.07 -3.93
C ILE A 64 -10.51 11.55 -4.10
N PHE A 65 -9.49 10.99 -4.78
CA PHE A 65 -9.35 9.55 -4.96
C PHE A 65 -9.16 8.82 -3.63
N ASP A 66 -8.22 9.28 -2.80
CA ASP A 66 -7.94 8.69 -1.48
C ASP A 66 -9.19 8.78 -0.58
N GLU A 67 -9.87 9.94 -0.55
CA GLU A 67 -11.15 10.10 0.16
C GLU A 67 -12.25 9.17 -0.38
N SER A 68 -12.30 8.93 -1.70
CA SER A 68 -13.28 8.02 -2.29
C SER A 68 -13.01 6.56 -1.96
N ILE A 69 -11.74 6.17 -1.84
CA ILE A 69 -11.33 4.81 -1.45
C ILE A 69 -11.59 4.59 0.04
N ASP A 70 -11.26 5.57 0.89
CA ASP A 70 -11.56 5.49 2.32
C ASP A 70 -13.08 5.38 2.56
N HIS A 71 -13.88 6.13 1.80
CA HIS A 71 -15.34 6.06 1.84
C HIS A 71 -15.87 4.70 1.34
N GLU A 72 -15.27 4.13 0.28
CA GLU A 72 -15.61 2.78 -0.20
C GLU A 72 -15.29 1.71 0.84
N ILE A 73 -14.15 1.79 1.52
CA ILE A 73 -13.75 0.83 2.57
C ILE A 73 -14.67 0.91 3.79
N ASP A 74 -15.07 2.12 4.19
CA ASP A 74 -15.92 2.35 5.38
C ASP A 74 -17.39 1.97 5.13
N GLU A 75 -17.92 2.24 3.92
CA GLU A 75 -19.30 1.89 3.57
C GLU A 75 -19.47 0.45 3.05
N HIS A 76 -18.41 -0.17 2.52
CA HIS A 76 -18.44 -1.52 1.95
C HIS A 76 -17.34 -2.43 2.55
N ASP A 77 -17.51 -2.88 3.81
CA ASP A 77 -16.70 -3.92 4.50
C ASP A 77 -16.77 -5.34 3.86
N VAL A 78 -17.27 -5.43 2.61
CA VAL A 78 -17.35 -6.64 1.82
C VAL A 78 -16.79 -6.32 0.45
N GLY A 79 -15.52 -6.70 0.28
CA GLY A 79 -14.71 -6.36 -0.87
C GLY A 79 -15.44 -6.44 -2.21
N CYS A 80 -15.08 -5.53 -3.10
CA CYS A 80 -15.52 -5.38 -4.49
C CYS A 80 -15.47 -6.68 -5.34
N CYS A 81 -14.91 -7.78 -4.82
CA CYS A 81 -14.87 -9.11 -5.43
C CYS A 81 -15.63 -10.22 -4.68
N ASN A 82 -16.48 -9.92 -3.68
CA ASN A 82 -17.45 -10.89 -3.17
C ASN A 82 -18.71 -10.91 -4.06
N LYS A 83 -18.51 -11.30 -5.32
CA LYS A 83 -19.57 -11.86 -6.17
C LYS A 83 -19.29 -13.34 -6.37
N TYR A 84 -19.63 -14.14 -5.37
CA TYR A 84 -20.01 -15.54 -5.52
C TYR A 84 -21.35 -15.66 -4.78
N GLU A 85 -22.46 -15.37 -5.47
CA GLU A 85 -23.35 -16.37 -6.06
C GLU A 85 -23.96 -17.33 -5.03
N GLN A 86 -25.24 -17.05 -4.74
CA GLN A 86 -26.30 -17.86 -4.11
C GLN A 86 -26.36 -17.96 -2.59
#